data_AF-A0A834NHV8-F1
#
_entry.id   AF-A0A834NHV8-F1
#
_cell.length_a   1.000
_cell.length_b   1.000
_cell.length_c   1.000
_cell.angle_alpha   90.00
_cell.angle_beta   90.00
_cell.angle_gamma   90.00
#
_symmetry.space_group_name_H-M   'P 1'
#
loop_
_entity.id
_entity.type
_entity.pdbx_description
1 polymer ?
#
loop_
_entity_poly.entity_id
_entity_poly.type
_entity_poly.pdbx_seq_one_letter_code
_entity_poly.pdbx_strand_id
1 'polypeptide(L)'
;MFYVTSGNRGGDRRRSRGQGRFACENCDRRYHQVKNLRRHVINECGKQPKHQCIFCPYRATYKSYLQVHMMKHGKQGFVPRTANTHRTHDNNGNDGNTKNY
;
A
#
# COMPACT_ATOMS: atom_id res chain seq x y z
N MET A 1 -12.87 19.85 -15.19
CA MET A 1 -11.83 19.48 -14.20
C MET A 1 -10.82 20.61 -14.12
N PHE A 2 -11.01 21.53 -13.19
CA PHE A 2 -10.18 22.72 -13.03
C PHE A 2 -8.96 22.36 -12.18
N TYR A 3 -7.76 22.69 -12.64
CA TYR A 3 -6.52 22.58 -11.87
C TYR A 3 -6.00 23.99 -11.69
N VAL A 4 -5.86 24.44 -10.45
CA VAL A 4 -5.39 25.79 -10.12
C VAL A 4 -3.92 25.92 -10.52
N THR A 5 -3.62 26.76 -11.50
CA THR A 5 -2.25 27.10 -11.90
C THR A 5 -1.91 28.50 -11.43
N SER A 6 -1.35 28.62 -10.23
CA SER A 6 -0.79 29.89 -9.77
C SER A 6 0.61 30.07 -10.35
N GLY A 7 0.76 31.10 -11.21
CA GLY A 7 1.98 31.41 -11.94
C GLY A 7 2.98 32.32 -11.18
N ASN A 8 4.25 31.91 -11.27
CA ASN A 8 5.52 32.67 -11.35
C ASN A 8 5.97 33.69 -10.27
N ARG A 9 7.14 33.44 -9.64
CA ARG A 9 8.32 34.34 -9.61
C ARG A 9 9.53 33.72 -8.90
N GLY A 10 10.71 33.88 -9.52
CA GLY A 10 12.02 34.14 -8.90
C GLY A 10 12.62 33.15 -7.90
N GLY A 11 13.70 32.48 -8.33
CA GLY A 11 14.89 32.17 -7.52
C GLY A 11 14.73 31.41 -6.18
N ASP A 12 15.03 30.11 -6.18
CA ASP A 12 15.98 29.49 -5.23
C ASP A 12 16.26 28.04 -5.65
N ARG A 13 17.52 27.67 -5.88
CA ARG A 13 17.95 26.29 -6.24
C ARG A 13 17.99 25.35 -5.04
N ARG A 14 16.98 25.38 -4.17
CA ARG A 14 16.77 24.33 -3.17
C ARG A 14 15.54 23.55 -3.59
N ARG A 15 15.78 22.30 -4.04
CA ARG A 15 14.76 21.28 -4.29
C ARG A 15 14.02 21.00 -2.96
N SER A 16 13.12 21.89 -2.59
CA SER A 16 12.25 21.70 -1.44
C SER A 16 11.20 20.68 -1.84
N ARG A 17 11.17 19.55 -1.11
CA ARG A 17 10.16 18.51 -1.20
C ARG A 17 8.81 19.12 -0.79
N GLY A 18 8.16 19.83 -1.72
CA GLY A 18 6.96 20.61 -1.42
C GLY A 18 6.59 21.68 -2.45
N GLN A 19 7.45 21.98 -3.42
CA GLN A 19 7.18 22.99 -4.47
C GLN A 19 6.38 22.43 -5.67
N GLY A 20 5.55 21.41 -5.46
CA GLY A 20 4.66 20.94 -6.52
C GLY A 20 3.63 22.01 -6.86
N ARG A 21 3.61 22.48 -8.12
CA ARG A 21 2.62 23.45 -8.60
C ARG A 21 1.20 22.89 -8.60
N PHE A 22 1.06 21.57 -8.60
CA PHE A 22 -0.22 20.86 -8.68
C PHE A 22 -0.49 20.11 -7.38
N ALA A 23 -1.47 20.55 -6.60
CA ALA A 23 -1.88 19.90 -5.35
C ALA A 23 -3.07 18.97 -5.57
N CYS A 24 -3.16 17.91 -4.77
CA CYS A 24 -4.38 17.13 -4.65
C CYS A 24 -5.34 17.83 -3.67
N GLU A 25 -6.64 17.84 -3.97
CA GLU A 25 -7.64 18.46 -3.09
C GLU A 25 -8.07 17.51 -1.97
N ASN A 26 -7.93 16.21 -2.19
CA ASN A 26 -8.30 15.16 -1.23
C ASN A 26 -7.15 14.78 -0.30
N CYS A 27 -5.93 15.26 -0.52
CA CYS A 27 -4.80 15.09 0.39
C CYS A 27 -3.72 16.15 0.16
N ASP A 28 -2.86 16.41 1.15
CA ASP A 28 -1.83 17.45 1.11
C ASP A 28 -0.63 17.16 0.18
N ARG A 29 -0.76 16.23 -0.77
CA ARG A 29 0.33 15.88 -1.70
C ARG A 29 0.41 16.86 -2.87
N ARG A 30 1.65 17.29 -3.17
CA ARG A 30 1.96 18.23 -4.26
C ARG A 30 2.88 17.59 -5.29
N TYR A 31 2.59 17.85 -6.56
CA TYR A 31 3.27 17.29 -7.72
C TYR A 31 3.77 18.40 -8.65
N HIS A 32 4.91 18.17 -9.31
CA HIS A 32 5.45 19.10 -10.30
C HIS A 32 4.81 18.96 -11.69
N GLN A 33 4.08 17.86 -11.93
CA GLN A 33 3.50 17.53 -13.24
C GLN A 33 2.04 17.08 -13.08
N VAL A 34 1.17 17.57 -13.96
CA VAL A 34 -0.27 17.22 -13.97
C VAL A 34 -0.47 15.72 -14.16
N LYS A 35 0.33 15.06 -15.01
CA LYS A 35 0.22 13.60 -15.21
C LYS A 35 0.42 12.79 -13.93
N ASN A 36 1.31 13.26 -13.05
CA ASN A 36 1.58 12.61 -11.78
C ASN A 36 0.44 12.86 -10.78
N LEU A 37 -0.08 14.08 -10.72
CA LEU A 37 -1.27 14.40 -9.91
C LEU A 37 -2.48 13.57 -10.36
N ARG A 38 -2.78 13.53 -11.67
CA ARG A 38 -3.89 12.71 -12.20
C ARG A 38 -3.73 11.25 -11.83
N ARG A 39 -2.54 10.68 -12.04
CA ARG A 39 -2.27 9.29 -11.66
C ARG A 39 -2.47 9.06 -10.17
N HIS A 40 -2.03 10.00 -9.32
CA HIS A 40 -2.24 9.94 -7.88
C HIS A 40 -3.72 9.95 -7.51
N VAL A 41 -4.50 10.92 -8.01
CA VAL A 41 -5.94 11.01 -7.73
C VAL A 41 -6.67 9.75 -8.17
N ILE A 42 -6.32 9.21 -9.33
CA ILE A 42 -6.99 8.02 -9.89
C ILE A 42 -6.62 6.75 -9.13
N ASN A 43 -5.37 6.57 -8.69
CA ASN A 43 -4.89 5.24 -8.24
C ASN A 43 -4.55 5.17 -6.75
N GLU A 44 -4.25 6.29 -6.12
CA GLU A 44 -3.74 6.35 -4.76
C GLU A 44 -4.65 7.14 -3.83
N CYS A 45 -5.23 8.25 -4.30
CA CYS A 45 -6.00 9.13 -3.44
C CYS A 45 -7.32 8.47 -3.03
N GLY A 46 -7.53 8.32 -1.72
CA GLY A 46 -8.67 7.60 -1.16
C GLY A 46 -8.69 6.10 -1.44
N LYS A 47 -7.62 5.53 -2.03
CA LYS A 47 -7.55 4.10 -2.37
C LYS A 47 -6.57 3.38 -1.48
N GLN A 48 -7.03 2.30 -0.86
CA GLN A 48 -6.14 1.46 -0.06
C GLN A 48 -5.12 0.75 -0.97
N PRO A 49 -3.86 0.62 -0.51
CA PRO A 49 -2.83 -0.08 -1.26
C PRO A 49 -3.23 -1.54 -1.45
N LYS A 50 -3.40 -1.94 -2.71
CA LYS A 50 -3.92 -3.26 -3.09
C LYS A 50 -2.87 -4.37 -3.04
N HIS A 51 -1.59 -4.02 -3.12
CA HIS A 51 -0.52 -4.99 -3.23
C HIS A 51 0.11 -5.23 -1.86
N GLN A 52 -0.31 -6.28 -1.18
CA GLN A 52 0.23 -6.67 0.12
C GLN A 52 1.48 -7.55 -0.02
N CYS A 53 2.47 -7.30 0.83
CA CYS A 53 3.62 -8.17 0.96
C CYS A 53 3.23 -9.48 1.65
N ILE A 54 3.72 -10.60 1.14
CA ILE A 54 3.53 -11.93 1.75
C ILE A 54 4.45 -12.15 2.96
N PHE A 55 5.50 -11.35 3.14
CA PHE A 55 6.49 -11.50 4.21
C PHE A 55 6.24 -10.54 5.39
N CYS A 56 5.55 -9.42 5.18
CA CYS A 56 5.35 -8.39 6.22
C CYS A 56 4.03 -7.63 6.01
N PRO A 57 3.56 -6.80 6.96
CA PRO A 57 2.31 -6.04 6.80
C PRO A 57 2.40 -4.87 5.80
N TYR A 58 3.53 -4.68 5.11
CA TYR A 58 3.70 -3.63 4.11
C TYR A 58 2.71 -3.80 2.96
N ARG A 59 2.13 -2.67 2.53
CA ARG A 59 1.22 -2.60 1.38
C ARG A 59 1.68 -1.49 0.43
N ALA A 60 1.67 -1.80 -0.86
CA ALA A 60 1.99 -0.87 -1.93
C ALA A 60 0.78 -0.57 -2.81
N THR A 61 0.73 0.65 -3.34
CA THR A 61 -0.25 1.08 -4.36
C THR A 61 0.09 0.53 -5.74
N TYR A 62 1.37 0.28 -6.02
CA TYR A 62 1.85 -0.23 -7.30
C TYR A 62 2.65 -1.53 -7.14
N LYS A 63 2.52 -2.43 -8.13
CA LYS A 63 3.27 -3.69 -8.20
C LYS A 63 4.78 -3.47 -8.20
N SER A 64 5.29 -2.47 -8.92
CA SER A 64 6.73 -2.16 -8.99
C SER A 64 7.32 -1.84 -7.61
N TYR A 65 6.57 -1.11 -6.77
CA TYR A 65 6.99 -0.81 -5.40
C TYR A 65 6.99 -2.05 -4.51
N LEU A 66 6.04 -2.97 -4.70
CA LEU A 66 6.06 -4.24 -3.99
C LEU A 66 7.27 -5.11 -4.41
N GLN A 67 7.60 -5.15 -5.70
CA GLN A 67 8.75 -5.92 -6.21
C GLN A 67 10.06 -5.43 -5.60
N VAL A 68 10.31 -4.12 -5.63
CA VAL A 68 11.51 -3.53 -5.00
C VAL A 68 11.53 -3.78 -3.49
N HIS A 69 10.37 -3.74 -2.83
CA HIS A 69 10.25 -4.09 -1.41
C HIS A 69 10.60 -5.57 -1.15
N MET A 70 10.14 -6.50 -1.99
CA MET A 70 10.43 -7.94 -1.87
C MET A 70 11.92 -8.25 -1.99
N MET A 71 12.68 -7.49 -2.80
CA MET A 71 14.13 -7.64 -2.89
C MET A 71 14.85 -7.42 -1.54
N LYS A 72 14.26 -6.66 -0.62
CA LYS A 72 14.82 -6.46 0.73
C LYS A 72 14.66 -7.70 1.62
N HIS A 73 13.55 -8.43 1.48
CA HIS A 73 13.31 -9.69 2.20
C HIS A 73 14.27 -10.78 1.77
N GLY A 74 14.56 -10.87 0.47
CA GLY A 74 15.52 -11.84 -0.07
C GLY A 74 16.95 -11.71 0.49
N LYS A 75 17.32 -10.54 1.04
CA LYS A 75 18.62 -10.33 1.69
C LYS A 75 18.64 -10.65 3.19
N GLN A 76 17.47 -10.74 3.82
CA GLN A 76 17.36 -10.80 5.29
C GLN A 76 16.85 -12.16 5.81
N GLY A 77 16.69 -13.17 4.93
CA GLY A 77 16.30 -14.52 5.35
C GLY A 77 15.06 -14.53 6.22
N PHE A 78 13.89 -14.19 5.66
CA PHE A 78 12.66 -14.02 6.42
C PHE A 78 11.56 -15.01 6.01
N VAL A 79 10.87 -15.57 7.01
CA VAL A 79 9.85 -16.62 6.84
C VAL A 79 8.54 -16.01 6.30
N PRO A 80 7.92 -16.55 5.22
CA PRO A 80 6.68 -16.01 4.67
C PRO A 80 5.49 -16.12 5.65
N ARG A 81 4.67 -15.06 5.73
CA ARG A 81 3.46 -15.00 6.58
C ARG A 81 2.36 -15.99 6.14
N THR A 82 2.50 -16.62 4.99
CA THR A 82 1.56 -17.63 4.47
C THR A 82 1.80 -19.02 5.05
N ALA A 83 2.86 -19.23 5.84
CA ALA A 83 3.20 -20.52 6.42
C ALA A 83 2.51 -20.82 7.77
N ASN A 84 1.46 -20.08 8.14
CA ASN A 84 0.59 -20.49 9.24
C ASN A 84 -0.64 -21.16 8.63
N THR A 85 -0.50 -22.44 8.29
CA THR A 85 -1.66 -23.33 8.21
C THR A 85 -2.36 -23.18 9.55
N HIS A 86 -3.58 -22.65 9.53
CA HIS A 86 -4.45 -22.80 10.69
C HIS A 86 -4.53 -24.30 10.94
N ARG A 87 -3.80 -24.77 11.97
CA ARG A 87 -3.99 -26.09 12.55
C ARG A 87 -5.44 -26.07 13.03
N THR A 88 -6.35 -26.55 12.19
CA THR A 88 -7.64 -27.00 12.67
C THR A 88 -7.29 -28.06 13.70
N HIS A 89 -7.62 -27.81 14.96
CA HIS A 89 -7.68 -28.89 15.91
C HIS A 89 -8.79 -29.81 15.41
N ASP A 90 -8.41 -30.85 14.68
CA ASP A 90 -9.26 -31.98 14.36
C ASP A 90 -9.51 -32.74 15.67
N ASN A 91 -10.49 -32.27 16.46
CA ASN A 91 -11.06 -33.05 17.54
C ASN A 91 -12.06 -34.03 16.92
N ASN A 92 -11.53 -35.08 16.29
CA ASN A 92 -12.25 -36.34 16.17
C ASN A 92 -12.10 -37.09 17.50
N GLY A 93 -13.11 -36.96 18.36
CA GLY A 93 -13.19 -37.60 19.66
C GLY A 93 -14.66 -37.78 20.02
N ASN A 94 -15.26 -38.82 19.43
CA ASN A 94 -16.26 -39.71 20.04
C ASN A 94 -16.58 -39.41 21.52
N ASP A 95 -17.84 -39.13 21.83
CA ASP A 95 -18.56 -39.63 23.04
C ASP A 95 -20.06 -39.27 22.95
N GLY A 96 -20.79 -39.98 22.08
CA GLY A 96 -22.24 -39.91 21.96
C GLY A 96 -22.92 -41.01 22.78
N ASN A 97 -22.97 -40.79 24.09
CA ASN A 97 -23.59 -41.66 25.09
C ASN A 97 -25.07 -42.00 24.77
N THR A 98 -25.38 -43.29 24.97
CA THR A 98 -26.67 -43.98 24.97
C THR A 98 -27.90 -43.14 25.37
N LYS A 99 -28.96 -43.21 24.55
CA LYS A 99 -30.32 -42.81 24.94
C LYS A 99 -31.15 -44.06 25.22
N ASN A 100 -31.41 -44.21 26.50
CA ASN A 100 -32.35 -45.11 27.15
C ASN A 100 -33.79 -44.60 26.91
N TYR A 101 -34.66 -45.38 26.26
CA TYR A 101 -36.10 -45.51 26.56
C TYR A 101 -36.73 -46.63 25.72
#